data_AF-A0A090QX76-F1
#
_entry.id   AF-A0A090QX76-F1
#
_cell.length_a   1.000
_cell.length_b   1.000
_cell.length_c   1.000
_cell.angle_alpha   90.00
_cell.angle_beta   90.00
_cell.angle_gamma   90.00
#
_symmetry.space_group_name_H-M   'P 1'
#
loop_
_entity.id
_entity.type
_entity.pdbx_description
1 polymer ?
#
loop_
_entity_poly.entity_id
_entity_poly.type
_entity_poly.pdbx_seq_one_letter_code
_entity_poly.pdbx_strand_id
1 'polypeptide(L)'
;MTDNIFLKVDDFVLELFKTQLDETYVYHNYMHTARVVKSTKEIIENTEIDVKEEQALIIAAWLHDTGYIHGADGHEERSATIAEDFLKDNGADQSLIELVKQLILATKFNGTPKTTLEEILRDADASHLQKIIMMKLANFSKRNLNCAV
;
A
#
# COMPACT_ATOMS: atom_id res chain seq x y z
N MET A 1 -7.03 -22.11 -0.85
CA MET A 1 -6.71 -21.56 -2.19
C MET A 1 -6.26 -20.09 -2.11
N THR A 2 -6.53 -19.39 -1.01
CA THR A 2 -6.12 -17.99 -0.75
C THR A 2 -4.61 -17.80 -0.60
N ASP A 3 -3.88 -18.76 -0.01
CA ASP A 3 -2.43 -18.63 0.21
C ASP A 3 -1.62 -18.48 -1.09
N ASN A 4 -2.17 -18.93 -2.22
CA ASN A 4 -1.49 -18.90 -3.51
C ASN A 4 -1.43 -17.49 -4.12
N ILE A 5 -2.45 -16.65 -3.91
CA ILE A 5 -2.50 -15.34 -4.55
C ILE A 5 -1.56 -14.32 -3.89
N PHE A 6 -1.34 -14.46 -2.58
CA PHE A 6 -0.44 -13.57 -1.84
C PHE A 6 1.03 -13.76 -2.21
N LEU A 7 1.46 -15.02 -2.42
CA LEU A 7 2.82 -15.30 -2.91
C LEU A 7 2.99 -14.78 -4.34
N LYS A 8 1.99 -14.99 -5.19
CA LYS A 8 2.03 -14.54 -6.58
C LYS A 8 2.08 -13.02 -6.72
N VAL A 9 1.33 -12.28 -5.89
CA VAL A 9 1.31 -10.81 -5.99
C VAL A 9 2.62 -10.22 -5.48
N ASP A 10 3.21 -10.81 -4.43
CA ASP A 10 4.54 -10.46 -3.94
C ASP A 10 5.60 -10.64 -5.05
N ASP A 11 5.71 -11.86 -5.59
CA ASP A 11 6.65 -12.19 -6.67
C ASP A 11 6.44 -11.30 -7.91
N PHE A 12 5.17 -11.04 -8.26
CA PHE A 12 4.81 -10.17 -9.38
C PHE A 12 5.31 -8.74 -9.17
N VAL A 13 5.06 -8.15 -8.01
CA VAL A 13 5.46 -6.77 -7.70
C VAL A 13 6.98 -6.65 -7.62
N LEU A 14 7.65 -7.64 -7.02
CA LEU A 14 9.11 -7.69 -6.96
C LEU A 14 9.72 -7.66 -8.36
N GLU A 15 9.28 -8.56 -9.23
CA GLU A 15 9.82 -8.63 -10.60
C GLU A 15 9.40 -7.43 -11.44
N LEU A 16 8.18 -6.91 -11.27
CA LEU A 16 7.71 -5.71 -11.98
C LEU A 16 8.60 -4.50 -11.66
N PHE A 17 8.84 -4.21 -10.39
CA PHE A 17 9.67 -3.08 -10.02
C PHE A 17 11.13 -3.27 -10.39
N LYS A 18 11.68 -4.48 -10.20
CA LYS A 18 13.06 -4.78 -10.58
C LYS A 18 13.32 -4.62 -12.08
N THR A 19 12.32 -4.84 -12.93
CA THR A 19 12.49 -4.84 -14.39
C THR A 19 12.01 -3.55 -15.06
N GLN A 20 11.05 -2.84 -14.47
CA GLN A 20 10.38 -1.71 -15.14
C GLN A 20 10.38 -0.41 -14.33
N LEU A 21 10.70 -0.42 -13.03
CA LEU A 21 10.76 0.83 -12.26
C LEU A 21 12.05 1.59 -12.59
N ASP A 22 11.91 2.87 -12.90
CA ASP A 22 13.05 3.76 -13.08
C ASP A 22 13.85 3.89 -11.76
N GLU A 23 15.18 3.74 -11.85
CA GLU A 23 16.08 3.76 -10.69
C GLU A 23 16.06 5.09 -9.92
N THR A 24 15.53 6.17 -10.50
CA THR A 24 15.33 7.46 -9.83
C THR A 24 14.27 7.39 -8.72
N TYR A 25 13.39 6.39 -8.71
CA TYR A 25 12.40 6.17 -7.64
C TYR A 25 13.01 5.45 -6.43
N VAL A 26 13.71 6.22 -5.59
CA VAL A 26 14.36 5.71 -4.36
C VAL A 26 13.39 5.41 -3.21
N TYR A 27 12.15 5.91 -3.27
CA TYR A 27 11.13 5.75 -2.23
C TYR A 27 10.01 4.79 -2.65
N HIS A 28 9.25 5.12 -3.71
CA HIS A 28 8.13 4.32 -4.23
C HIS A 28 8.63 3.11 -5.00
N ASN A 29 9.12 2.11 -4.26
CA ASN A 29 9.67 0.85 -4.75
C ASN A 29 9.18 -0.32 -3.90
N TYR A 30 9.62 -1.53 -4.25
CA TYR A 30 9.24 -2.77 -3.55
C TYR A 30 9.38 -2.68 -2.02
N MET A 31 10.43 -2.03 -1.51
CA MET A 31 10.64 -1.92 -0.06
C MET A 31 9.62 -1.01 0.62
N HIS A 32 9.10 0.02 -0.06
CA HIS A 32 7.97 0.80 0.42
C HIS A 32 6.71 -0.06 0.43
N THR A 33 6.38 -0.69 -0.70
CA THR A 33 5.21 -1.56 -0.84
C THR A 33 5.15 -2.66 0.23
N ALA A 34 6.26 -3.36 0.47
CA ALA A 34 6.33 -4.39 1.51
C ALA A 34 6.09 -3.84 2.94
N ARG A 35 6.49 -2.59 3.21
CA ARG A 35 6.18 -1.92 4.48
C ARG A 35 4.71 -1.55 4.58
N VAL A 36 4.10 -1.06 3.50
CA VAL A 36 2.66 -0.77 3.47
C VAL A 36 1.88 -2.04 3.77
N VAL A 37 2.18 -3.16 3.09
CA VAL A 37 1.57 -4.47 3.34
C VAL A 37 1.71 -4.89 4.81
N LYS A 38 2.90 -4.71 5.39
CA LYS A 38 3.12 -5.01 6.81
C LYS A 38 2.22 -4.15 7.70
N SER A 39 2.16 -2.84 7.49
CA SER A 39 1.34 -1.95 8.31
C SER A 39 -0.17 -2.13 8.06
N THR A 40 -0.58 -2.51 6.85
CA THR A 40 -1.96 -2.95 6.58
C THR A 40 -2.33 -4.15 7.43
N LYS A 41 -1.46 -5.18 7.51
CA LYS A 41 -1.68 -6.35 8.38
C LYS A 41 -1.74 -5.95 9.87
N GLU A 42 -0.84 -5.08 10.34
CA GLU A 42 -0.85 -4.57 11.72
C GLU A 42 -2.17 -3.86 12.08
N ILE A 43 -2.77 -3.11 11.14
CA ILE A 43 -4.05 -2.42 11.35
C ILE A 43 -5.22 -3.41 11.34
N ILE A 44 -5.21 -4.37 10.40
CA ILE A 44 -6.25 -5.40 10.28
C ILE A 44 -6.36 -6.25 11.54
N GLU A 45 -5.24 -6.60 12.18
CA GLU A 45 -5.21 -7.38 13.44
C GLU A 45 -6.04 -6.75 14.57
N ASN A 46 -6.31 -5.44 14.50
CA ASN A 46 -7.06 -4.69 15.51
C ASN A 46 -8.42 -4.17 14.98
N THR A 47 -8.88 -4.66 13.83
CA THR A 47 -10.11 -4.21 13.18
C THR A 47 -11.07 -5.38 12.93
N GLU A 48 -12.38 -5.14 13.05
CA GLU A 48 -13.40 -6.11 12.65
C GLU A 48 -13.70 -5.97 11.14
N ILE A 49 -13.05 -6.81 10.32
CA ILE A 49 -13.31 -6.92 8.88
C ILE A 49 -13.47 -8.39 8.47
N ASP A 50 -14.11 -8.65 7.34
CA ASP A 50 -14.26 -10.01 6.82
C ASP A 50 -13.03 -10.49 6.03
N VAL A 51 -12.98 -11.81 5.75
CA VAL A 51 -11.85 -12.45 5.06
C VAL A 51 -11.66 -11.92 3.63
N LYS A 52 -12.73 -11.52 2.94
CA LYS A 52 -12.64 -10.96 1.57
C LYS A 52 -12.11 -9.54 1.61
N GLU A 53 -12.51 -8.75 2.60
CA GLU A 53 -12.01 -7.39 2.83
C GLU A 53 -10.53 -7.40 3.20
N GLU A 54 -10.12 -8.30 4.10
CA GLU A 54 -8.71 -8.52 4.43
C GLU A 54 -7.90 -8.89 3.17
N GLN A 55 -8.40 -9.84 2.39
CA GLN A 55 -7.75 -10.25 1.15
C GLN A 55 -7.61 -9.08 0.17
N ALA A 56 -8.65 -8.28 -0.01
CA ALA A 56 -8.62 -7.12 -0.89
C ALA A 56 -7.63 -6.05 -0.41
N LEU A 57 -7.58 -5.77 0.90
CA LEU A 57 -6.63 -4.81 1.48
C LEU A 57 -5.18 -5.22 1.26
N ILE A 58 -4.84 -6.49 1.51
CA ILE A 58 -3.47 -6.98 1.34
C ILE A 58 -3.05 -6.94 -0.13
N ILE A 59 -3.94 -7.32 -1.05
CA ILE A 59 -3.67 -7.27 -2.49
C ILE A 59 -3.52 -5.82 -2.96
N ALA A 60 -4.42 -4.93 -2.54
CA ALA A 60 -4.34 -3.51 -2.87
C ALA A 60 -3.04 -2.88 -2.33
N ALA A 61 -2.64 -3.21 -1.10
CA ALA A 61 -1.38 -2.75 -0.52
C ALA A 61 -0.16 -3.20 -1.34
N TRP A 62 -0.17 -4.41 -1.90
CA TRP A 62 0.89 -4.85 -2.82
C TRP A 62 0.90 -4.09 -4.14
N LEU A 63 -0.27 -3.76 -4.68
CA LEU A 63 -0.39 -3.25 -6.05
C LEU A 63 -0.48 -1.71 -6.15
N HIS A 64 -0.69 -0.99 -5.04
CA HIS A 64 -1.05 0.44 -5.05
C HIS A 64 -0.06 1.35 -5.80
N ASP A 65 1.23 1.03 -5.76
CA ASP A 65 2.30 1.83 -6.38
C ASP A 65 2.84 1.25 -7.69
N THR A 66 2.24 0.18 -8.21
CA THR A 66 2.76 -0.48 -9.43
C THR A 66 2.75 0.42 -10.67
N GLY A 67 1.87 1.42 -10.73
CA GLY A 67 1.80 2.41 -11.79
C GLY A 67 2.98 3.38 -11.87
N TYR A 68 3.86 3.41 -10.86
CA TYR A 68 5.09 4.22 -10.88
C TYR A 68 6.07 3.81 -11.98
N ILE A 69 5.97 2.58 -12.51
CA ILE A 69 6.74 2.13 -13.69
C ILE A 69 6.50 3.00 -14.93
N HIS A 70 5.45 3.82 -14.91
CA HIS A 70 5.09 4.76 -15.98
C HIS A 70 5.10 6.23 -15.50
N GLY A 71 5.77 6.51 -14.38
CA GLY A 71 5.87 7.85 -13.79
C GLY A 71 4.90 8.07 -12.63
N ALA A 72 5.03 9.22 -11.96
CA ALA A 72 4.24 9.57 -10.77
C ALA A 72 2.83 10.08 -11.11
N ASP A 73 2.68 10.85 -12.18
CA ASP A 73 1.40 11.50 -12.51
C ASP A 73 0.37 10.46 -12.96
N GLY A 74 -0.71 10.27 -12.20
CA GLY A 74 -1.76 9.28 -12.48
C GLY A 74 -1.31 7.83 -12.28
N HIS A 75 -0.37 7.60 -11.37
CA HIS A 75 0.12 6.24 -11.08
C HIS A 75 -0.99 5.39 -10.47
N GLU A 76 -1.91 5.94 -9.68
CA GLU A 76 -2.98 5.20 -9.02
C GLU A 76 -3.96 4.58 -10.03
N GLU A 77 -4.33 5.29 -11.10
CA GLU A 77 -5.15 4.73 -12.19
C GLU A 77 -4.43 3.60 -12.92
N ARG A 78 -3.13 3.76 -13.15
CA ARG A 78 -2.31 2.71 -13.79
C ARG A 78 -2.15 1.51 -12.89
N SER A 79 -1.89 1.72 -11.59
CA SER A 79 -1.86 0.68 -10.57
C SER A 79 -3.17 -0.10 -10.51
N ALA A 80 -4.32 0.59 -10.57
CA ALA A 80 -5.62 -0.06 -10.61
C ALA A 80 -5.81 -0.91 -11.88
N THR A 81 -5.29 -0.45 -13.02
CA THR A 81 -5.31 -1.21 -14.28
C THR A 81 -4.41 -2.45 -14.20
N ILE A 82 -3.18 -2.29 -13.72
CA ILE A 82 -2.23 -3.39 -13.49
C ILE A 82 -2.82 -4.42 -12.53
N ALA A 83 -3.48 -3.96 -11.47
CA ALA A 83 -4.13 -4.83 -10.50
C ALA A 83 -5.29 -5.62 -11.09
N GLU A 84 -6.11 -4.98 -11.93
CA GLU A 84 -7.18 -5.64 -12.66
C GLU A 84 -6.65 -6.79 -13.53
N ASP A 85 -5.60 -6.51 -14.31
CA ASP A 85 -5.00 -7.50 -15.21
C ASP A 85 -4.40 -8.67 -14.42
N PHE A 86 -3.58 -8.38 -13.40
CA PHE A 86 -3.00 -9.40 -12.52
C PHE A 86 -4.07 -10.30 -11.87
N LEU A 87 -5.17 -9.71 -11.40
CA LEU A 87 -6.23 -10.46 -10.73
C LEU A 87 -7.05 -11.31 -11.70
N LYS A 88 -7.35 -10.80 -12.90
CA LYS A 88 -8.01 -11.58 -13.95
C LYS A 88 -7.18 -12.78 -14.38
N ASP A 89 -5.88 -12.58 -14.58
CA ASP A 89 -4.94 -13.66 -14.96
C ASP A 89 -4.84 -14.75 -13.88
N ASN A 90 -5.15 -14.40 -12.64
CA ASN A 90 -5.17 -15.31 -11.50
C ASN A 90 -6.56 -15.85 -11.14
N GLY A 91 -7.58 -15.58 -11.97
CA GLY A 91 -8.93 -16.11 -11.80
C GLY A 91 -9.69 -15.54 -10.61
N ALA A 92 -9.38 -14.33 -10.18
CA ALA A 92 -10.15 -13.61 -9.17
C ALA A 92 -11.56 -13.28 -9.68
N ASP A 93 -12.54 -13.26 -8.77
CA ASP A 93 -13.89 -12.83 -9.12
C ASP A 93 -13.99 -11.30 -9.27
N GLN A 94 -15.03 -10.85 -9.98
CA GLN A 94 -15.23 -9.43 -10.26
C GLN A 94 -15.40 -8.59 -8.99
N SER A 95 -15.97 -9.15 -7.92
CA SER A 95 -16.19 -8.40 -6.68
C SER A 95 -14.88 -8.05 -5.98
N LEU A 96 -13.92 -8.97 -5.97
CA LEU A 96 -12.57 -8.73 -5.45
C LEU A 96 -11.80 -7.72 -6.33
N ILE A 97 -11.90 -7.85 -7.66
CA ILE A 97 -11.24 -6.94 -8.60
C ILE A 97 -11.70 -5.50 -8.39
N GLU A 98 -13.01 -5.26 -8.34
CA GLU A 98 -13.54 -3.91 -8.15
C GLU A 98 -13.16 -3.33 -6.79
N LEU A 99 -13.20 -4.15 -5.73
CA LEU A 99 -12.80 -3.69 -4.40
C LEU A 99 -11.31 -3.30 -4.36
N VAL A 100 -10.41 -4.11 -4.93
CA VAL A 100 -8.97 -3.80 -5.00
C VAL A 100 -8.74 -2.51 -5.78
N LYS A 101 -9.38 -2.33 -6.93
CA LYS A 101 -9.26 -1.10 -7.74
C LYS A 101 -9.74 0.12 -6.95
N GLN A 102 -10.88 0.02 -6.27
CA GLN A 102 -11.40 1.10 -5.44
C GLN A 102 -10.41 1.50 -4.35
N LEU A 103 -9.83 0.53 -3.65
CA LEU A 103 -8.84 0.77 -2.59
C LEU A 103 -7.59 1.45 -3.13
N ILE A 104 -7.04 0.96 -4.25
CA ILE A 104 -5.87 1.59 -4.89
C ILE A 104 -6.18 3.03 -5.28
N LEU A 105 -7.33 3.30 -5.90
CA LEU A 105 -7.72 4.65 -6.30
C LEU A 105 -7.91 5.60 -5.11
N ALA A 106 -8.24 5.07 -3.93
CA ALA A 106 -8.37 5.85 -2.70
C ALA A 106 -7.02 6.31 -2.13
N THR A 107 -5.88 5.79 -2.60
CA THR A 107 -4.54 6.28 -2.18
C THR A 107 -4.19 7.65 -2.77
N LYS A 108 -4.94 8.11 -3.78
CA LYS A 108 -4.77 9.46 -4.36
C LYS A 108 -4.78 10.53 -3.28
N PHE A 109 -3.78 11.40 -3.31
CA PHE A 109 -3.58 12.45 -2.32
C PHE A 109 -4.83 13.32 -2.12
N ASN A 110 -5.53 13.66 -3.22
CA ASN A 110 -6.65 14.60 -3.22
C ASN A 110 -7.99 13.97 -2.81
N GLY A 111 -8.04 12.65 -2.59
CA GLY A 111 -9.26 11.93 -2.20
C GLY A 111 -9.53 12.03 -0.69
N THR A 112 -10.81 12.01 -0.31
CA THR A 112 -11.24 11.70 1.06
C THR A 112 -11.68 10.25 1.09
N PRO A 113 -11.13 9.41 1.99
CA PRO A 113 -11.60 8.04 2.12
C PRO A 113 -13.08 8.02 2.53
N LYS A 114 -13.84 7.10 1.94
CA LYS A 114 -15.29 6.97 2.13
C LYS A 114 -15.68 5.76 2.95
N THR A 115 -14.76 4.82 3.12
CA THR A 115 -14.98 3.55 3.81
C THR A 115 -13.82 3.27 4.75
N THR A 116 -14.06 2.47 5.78
CA THR A 116 -13.01 2.04 6.72
C THR A 116 -11.86 1.34 6.02
N LEU A 117 -12.12 0.57 4.96
CA LEU A 117 -11.06 -0.08 4.18
C LEU A 117 -10.16 0.95 3.46
N GLU A 118 -10.75 2.01 2.92
CA GLU A 118 -9.98 3.11 2.31
C GLU A 118 -9.15 3.87 3.34
N GLU A 119 -9.67 4.08 4.55
CA GLU A 119 -8.93 4.68 5.66
C GLU A 119 -7.73 3.81 6.05
N ILE A 120 -7.94 2.49 6.23
CA ILE A 120 -6.88 1.55 6.58
C ILE A 120 -5.74 1.59 5.58
N LEU A 121 -6.03 1.53 4.27
CA LEU A 121 -4.99 1.49 3.26
C LEU A 121 -4.22 2.82 3.20
N ARG A 122 -4.91 3.96 3.29
CA ARG A 122 -4.26 5.29 3.32
C ARG A 122 -3.39 5.47 4.56
N ASP A 123 -3.85 5.02 5.72
CA ASP A 123 -3.06 5.07 6.96
C ASP A 123 -1.83 4.16 6.89
N ALA A 124 -1.98 2.97 6.31
CA ALA A 124 -0.86 2.06 6.08
C ALA A 124 0.19 2.67 5.15
N ASP A 125 -0.23 3.31 4.07
CA ASP A 125 0.65 3.98 3.10
C ASP A 125 1.39 5.19 3.71
N ALA A 126 0.68 5.98 4.53
CA ALA A 126 1.26 7.11 5.27
C ALA A 126 2.09 6.71 6.50
N SER A 127 2.08 5.44 6.92
CA SER A 127 2.61 4.99 8.22
C SER A 127 4.11 5.27 8.38
N HIS A 128 4.89 5.21 7.30
CA HIS A 128 6.32 5.50 7.36
C HIS A 128 6.60 6.97 7.67
N LEU A 129 5.84 7.88 7.05
CA LEU A 129 5.93 9.31 7.31
C LEU A 129 5.56 9.62 8.76
N GLN A 130 4.50 9.00 9.28
CA GLN A 130 4.11 9.16 10.68
C GLN A 130 5.21 8.66 11.63
N LYS A 131 5.79 7.47 11.40
CA LYS A 131 6.90 6.94 12.21
C LYS A 131 8.12 7.88 12.20
N ILE A 132 8.51 8.42 11.04
CA ILE A 132 9.61 9.40 10.94
C ILE A 132 9.30 10.68 11.73
N ILE A 133 8.09 11.23 11.58
CA ILE A 133 7.67 12.45 12.28
C ILE A 133 7.71 12.22 13.79
N MET A 134 7.16 11.11 14.27
CA MET A 134 7.17 10.75 15.69
C MET A 134 8.59 10.59 16.25
N MET A 135 9.49 9.93 15.52
CA MET A 135 10.91 9.82 15.92
C MET A 135 11.59 11.19 15.99
N LYS A 136 11.34 12.08 15.03
CA LYS A 136 11.88 13.45 15.04
C LYS A 136 11.35 14.27 16.23
N LEU A 137 10.04 14.19 16.50
CA LEU A 137 9.41 14.86 17.65
C LEU A 137 9.94 14.33 18.99
N ALA A 138 10.07 13.01 19.15
CA ALA A 138 10.63 12.39 20.35
C ALA A 138 12.09 12.83 20.59
N ASN A 139 12.90 12.91 19.53
CA ASN A 139 14.27 13.40 19.62
C ASN A 139 14.35 14.90 19.95
N PHE A 140 13.42 15.71 19.43
CA PHE A 140 13.31 17.13 19.77
C PHE A 140 12.93 17.34 21.24
N SER A 141 11.96 16.58 21.75
CA SER A 141 11.56 16.61 23.16
C SER A 141 12.74 16.24 24.09
N LYS A 142 13.51 15.19 23.77
CA LYS A 142 14.71 14.80 24.54
C LYS A 142 15.80 15.87 24.56
N ARG A 143 16.01 16.61 23.46
CA ARG A 143 17.00 17.70 23.40
C ARG A 143 16.61 18.90 24.27
N ASN A 144 15.33 19.25 24.33
CA ASN A 144 14.86 20.36 25.18
C ASN A 144 14.87 20.03 26.67
N LEU A 145 14.76 18.75 27.05
CA LEU A 145 14.93 18.32 28.45
C LEU A 145 16.39 18.40 28.94
N ASN A 146 17.38 18.25 28.04
CA ASN A 146 18.81 18.32 28.37
C ASN A 146 19.40 19.75 28.40
N CYS A 147 18.64 20.78 28.01
CA CYS A 147 19.05 22.19 28.12
C CYS A 147 18.40 22.92 29.32
N ALA A 148 17.60 22.22 30.12
CA ALA A 148 16.87 22.79 31.26
C ALA A 148 17.44 22.38 32.63
N VAL A 149 18.72 22.00 32.70
CA VAL A 149 19.45 21.72 33.96
C VAL A 149 20.60 22.70 34.11
#